data_AF-A0A519M1A4-F1
#
_entry.id   AF-A0A519M1A4-F1
#
_cell.length_a   1.000
_cell.length_b   1.000
_cell.length_c   1.000
_cell.angle_alpha   90.00
_cell.angle_beta   90.00
_cell.angle_gamma   90.00
#
_symmetry.space_group_name_H-M   'P 1'
#
loop_
_entity.id
_entity.type
_entity.pdbx_description
1 polymer ?
#
loop_
_entity_poly.entity_id
_entity_poly.type
_entity_poly.pdbx_seq_one_letter_code
_entity_poly.pdbx_strand_id
1 'polypeptide(L)'
;IEVKPIGVFHMADEKGPDEKVVCVPVSDPIWNKYNDLSDLNPHLLKEIEHFFQVYKDLENKKVDVEGWGDVQEAYVIIEACMDRFEAIENKPADLFSIR
;
A
#
# COMPACT_ATOMS: atom_id res chain seq x y z
N ILE A 1 12.22 8.48 -1.71
CA ILE A 1 11.62 8.99 -2.96
C ILE A 1 10.35 9.73 -2.55
N GLU A 2 10.11 10.93 -3.08
CA GLU A 2 8.88 11.66 -2.83
C GLU A 2 7.76 11.07 -3.69
N VAL A 3 6.67 10.67 -3.04
CA VAL A 3 5.56 9.97 -3.67
C VAL A 3 4.24 10.53 -3.17
N LYS A 4 3.18 10.35 -3.95
CA LYS A 4 1.81 10.60 -3.50
C LYS A 4 1.00 9.30 -3.58
N PRO A 5 0.17 9.00 -2.58
CA PRO A 5 -0.73 7.84 -2.62
C PRO A 5 -1.82 8.07 -3.67
N ILE A 6 -2.26 6.97 -4.28
CA ILE A 6 -3.38 6.94 -5.24
C ILE A 6 -4.40 5.84 -4.93
N GLY A 7 -4.16 5.03 -3.89
CA GLY A 7 -5.08 4.00 -3.41
C GLY A 7 -4.39 3.01 -2.49
N VAL A 8 -5.12 1.94 -2.15
CA VAL A 8 -4.64 0.87 -1.27
C VAL A 8 -5.05 -0.49 -1.82
N PHE A 9 -4.17 -1.47 -1.65
CA PHE A 9 -4.43 -2.88 -1.95
C PHE A 9 -4.59 -3.66 -0.66
N HIS A 10 -5.74 -4.30 -0.49
CA HIS A 10 -6.05 -5.07 0.70
C HIS A 10 -5.67 -6.53 0.49
N MET A 11 -4.83 -7.02 1.40
CA MET A 11 -4.45 -8.41 1.47
C MET A 11 -4.22 -8.83 2.90
N ALA A 12 -4.39 -10.11 3.16
CA ALA A 12 -4.04 -10.73 4.43
C ALA A 12 -3.14 -11.94 4.16
N ASP A 13 -2.18 -12.17 5.05
CA ASP A 13 -1.40 -13.40 5.07
C ASP A 13 -1.52 -14.10 6.44
N GLU A 14 -0.72 -15.14 6.67
CA GLU A 14 -0.73 -15.91 7.91
C GLU A 14 -0.46 -15.07 9.18
N LYS A 15 0.06 -13.84 9.04
CA LYS A 15 0.31 -12.90 10.14
C LYS A 15 -0.82 -11.88 10.34
N GLY A 16 -1.86 -11.93 9.52
CA GLY A 16 -3.01 -11.04 9.58
C GLY A 16 -3.09 -10.06 8.40
N PRO A 17 -3.86 -8.96 8.57
CA PRO A 17 -3.98 -7.92 7.56
C PRO A 17 -2.63 -7.27 7.22
N ASP A 18 -2.41 -7.00 5.94
CA ASP A 18 -1.17 -6.44 5.37
C ASP A 18 -1.51 -5.51 4.19
N GLU A 19 -2.20 -4.41 4.48
CA GLU A 19 -2.58 -3.40 3.49
C GLU A 19 -1.37 -2.73 2.85
N LYS A 20 -1.43 -2.53 1.53
CA LYS A 20 -0.34 -1.92 0.75
C LYS A 20 -0.81 -0.63 0.13
N VAL A 21 -0.23 0.48 0.57
CA VAL A 21 -0.45 1.79 -0.07
C VAL A 21 0.18 1.77 -1.46
N VAL A 22 -0.59 2.15 -2.47
CA VAL A 22 -0.10 2.35 -3.83
C VAL A 22 0.18 3.82 -4.07
N CYS A 23 1.39 4.13 -4.53
CA CYS A 23 1.83 5.49 -4.75
C CYS A 23 2.41 5.68 -6.14
N VAL A 24 2.44 6.94 -6.60
CA VAL A 24 3.18 7.36 -7.79
C VAL A 24 4.28 8.36 -7.41
N PRO A 25 5.42 8.38 -8.12
CA PRO A 25 6.48 9.38 -7.89
C PRO A 25 6.02 10.79 -8.26
N VAL A 26 6.27 11.78 -7.39
CA VAL A 26 5.91 13.19 -7.66
C VAL A 26 6.77 13.77 -8.80
N SER A 27 8.04 13.39 -8.87
CA SER A 27 9.01 13.92 -9.83
C SER A 27 8.92 13.27 -11.22
N ASP A 28 8.11 12.22 -11.41
CA ASP A 28 7.99 11.53 -12.68
C ASP A 28 6.83 12.12 -13.52
N PRO A 29 7.10 12.76 -14.67
CA PRO A 29 6.07 13.43 -15.47
C PRO A 29 5.06 12.47 -16.13
N ILE A 30 5.38 11.17 -16.23
CA ILE A 30 4.47 10.16 -16.77
C ILE A 30 3.49 9.72 -15.70
N TRP A 31 3.96 9.51 -14.48
CA TRP A 31 3.16 8.94 -13.39
C TRP A 31 2.48 9.98 -12.50
N ASN A 32 3.06 11.17 -12.32
CA ASN A 32 2.53 12.17 -11.39
C ASN A 32 1.16 12.74 -11.78
N LYS A 33 0.68 12.46 -13.00
CA LYS A 33 -0.64 12.89 -13.47
C LYS A 33 -1.79 12.06 -12.89
N TYR A 34 -1.52 10.85 -12.38
CA TYR A 34 -2.53 9.97 -11.79
C TYR A 34 -2.80 10.36 -10.35
N ASN A 35 -4.07 10.38 -9.93
CA ASN A 35 -4.50 10.79 -8.59
C ASN A 35 -5.36 9.72 -7.91
N ASP A 36 -5.90 8.76 -8.66
CA ASP A 36 -6.69 7.64 -8.16
C ASP A 36 -6.37 6.35 -8.94
N LEU A 37 -6.63 5.17 -8.36
CA LEU A 37 -6.47 3.88 -9.05
C LEU A 37 -7.30 3.80 -10.34
N SER A 38 -8.44 4.48 -10.40
CA SER A 38 -9.28 4.56 -11.61
C SER A 38 -8.61 5.29 -12.79
N ASP A 39 -7.55 6.06 -12.54
CA ASP A 39 -6.76 6.67 -13.61
C ASP A 39 -5.79 5.67 -14.29
N LEU A 40 -5.56 4.51 -13.67
CA LEU A 40 -4.66 3.47 -14.18
C LEU A 40 -5.32 2.57 -15.21
N ASN A 41 -4.50 1.90 -16.02
CA ASN A 41 -4.98 0.81 -16.86
C ASN A 41 -5.54 -0.32 -15.96
N PRO A 42 -6.81 -0.75 -16.13
CA PRO A 42 -7.39 -1.81 -15.32
C PRO A 42 -6.62 -3.14 -15.36
N HIS A 43 -5.87 -3.40 -16.43
CA HIS A 43 -5.00 -4.58 -16.50
C HIS A 43 -3.82 -4.52 -15.55
N LEU A 44 -3.28 -3.33 -15.25
CA LEU A 44 -2.20 -3.17 -14.28
C LEU A 44 -2.67 -3.54 -12.87
N LEU A 45 -3.88 -3.14 -12.49
CA LEU A 45 -4.48 -3.52 -11.22
C LEU A 45 -4.62 -5.06 -11.14
N LYS A 46 -5.14 -5.70 -12.18
CA LYS A 46 -5.25 -7.17 -12.24
C LYS A 46 -3.89 -7.87 -12.19
N GLU A 47 -2.87 -7.30 -12.81
CA GLU A 47 -1.51 -7.84 -12.78
C GLU A 47 -0.93 -7.80 -11.36
N ILE A 48 -1.08 -6.67 -10.66
CA ILE A 48 -0.62 -6.52 -9.26
C ILE A 48 -1.39 -7.47 -8.34
N GLU A 49 -2.71 -7.53 -8.50
CA GLU A 49 -3.58 -8.44 -7.74
C GLU A 49 -3.17 -9.90 -7.93
N HIS A 50 -2.99 -10.33 -9.19
CA HIS A 50 -2.57 -11.69 -9.50
C HIS A 50 -1.17 -12.00 -8.96
N PHE A 51 -0.23 -11.05 -9.04
CA PHE A 51 1.11 -11.21 -8.48
C PHE A 51 1.03 -11.55 -6.98
N PHE A 52 0.33 -10.75 -6.19
CA PHE A 52 0.20 -10.99 -4.75
C PHE A 52 -0.60 -12.23 -4.40
N GLN A 53 -1.52 -12.66 -5.28
CA GLN A 53 -2.25 -13.90 -5.09
C GLN A 53 -1.35 -15.15 -5.14
N VAL A 54 -0.27 -15.13 -5.94
CA VAL A 54 0.54 -16.33 -6.22
C VAL A 54 2.00 -16.25 -5.76
N TYR A 55 2.51 -15.08 -5.35
CA TYR A 55 3.94 -14.89 -5.09
C TYR A 55 4.53 -15.79 -3.98
N LYS A 56 3.67 -16.33 -3.11
CA LYS A 56 4.03 -17.22 -2.00
C LYS A 56 3.68 -18.69 -2.23
N ASP A 57 3.21 -19.06 -3.41
CA ASP A 57 2.75 -20.43 -3.71
C ASP A 57 3.85 -21.48 -3.47
N LEU A 58 5.09 -21.17 -3.85
CA LEU A 58 6.24 -22.08 -3.65
C LEU A 58 6.69 -22.18 -2.19
N GLU A 59 6.28 -21.25 -1.33
CA GLU A 59 6.45 -21.34 0.12
C GLU A 59 5.34 -22.17 0.78
N ASN A 60 4.33 -22.62 0.02
CA ASN A 60 3.10 -23.26 0.51
C ASN A 60 2.33 -22.40 1.51
N LYS A 61 2.43 -21.07 1.40
CA LYS A 61 1.69 -20.12 2.23
C LYS A 61 0.50 -19.57 1.45
N LYS A 62 -0.59 -19.33 2.16
CA LYS A 62 -1.78 -18.71 1.59
C LYS A 62 -1.77 -17.20 1.78
N VAL A 63 -2.29 -16.52 0.77
CA VAL A 63 -2.56 -15.09 0.78
C VAL A 63 -4.03 -14.92 0.42
N ASP A 64 -4.74 -14.08 1.17
CA ASP A 64 -6.08 -13.65 0.83
C ASP A 64 -6.02 -12.25 0.24
N VAL A 65 -6.72 -12.04 -0.87
CA VAL A 65 -6.76 -10.74 -1.54
C VAL A 65 -8.18 -10.21 -1.45
N GLU A 66 -8.33 -9.07 -0.79
CA GLU A 66 -9.63 -8.45 -0.49
C GLU A 66 -9.95 -7.30 -1.46
N GLY A 67 -9.02 -6.97 -2.38
CA GLY A 67 -9.24 -6.06 -3.48
C GLY A 67 -8.61 -4.68 -3.27
N TRP A 68 -9.29 -3.65 -3.74
CA TRP A 68 -8.74 -2.30 -3.89
C TRP A 68 -9.59 -1.27 -3.14
N GLY A 69 -8.94 -0.39 -2.41
CA GLY A 69 -9.50 0.81 -1.79
C GLY A 69 -8.99 2.08 -2.48
N ASP A 70 -9.74 3.17 -2.32
CA ASP A 70 -9.46 4.44 -3.00
C ASP A 70 -8.36 5.27 -2.31
N VAL A 71 -8.04 6.42 -2.90
CA VAL A 71 -7.02 7.33 -2.36
C VAL A 71 -7.38 7.90 -0.98
N GLN A 72 -8.67 8.07 -0.66
CA GLN A 72 -9.10 8.59 0.65
C GLN A 72 -8.87 7.56 1.74
N GLU A 73 -9.20 6.31 1.47
CA GLU A 73 -8.92 5.19 2.37
C GLU A 73 -7.42 5.05 2.63
N ALA A 74 -6.59 5.20 1.60
CA ALA A 74 -5.14 5.20 1.74
C ALA A 74 -4.64 6.29 2.71
N TYR A 75 -5.18 7.51 2.62
CA TYR A 75 -4.83 8.59 3.56
C TYR A 75 -5.25 8.28 5.00
N VAL A 76 -6.45 7.73 5.21
CA VAL A 76 -6.92 7.31 6.54
C VAL A 76 -5.99 6.25 7.15
N ILE A 77 -5.57 5.27 6.35
CA ILE A 77 -4.63 4.22 6.79
C ILE A 77 -3.26 4.83 7.14
N ILE A 78 -2.75 5.76 6.32
CA ILE A 78 -1.48 6.44 6.60
C ILE A 78 -1.55 7.22 7.91
N GLU A 79 -2.60 8.01 8.12
CA GLU A 79 -2.80 8.80 9.34
C GLU A 79 -2.84 7.87 10.57
N ALA A 80 -3.63 6.79 10.50
CA ALA A 80 -3.70 5.81 11.58
C ALA A 80 -2.35 5.11 11.85
N CYS A 81 -1.54 4.86 10.81
CA CYS A 81 -0.18 4.34 10.95
C CYS A 81 0.75 5.35 11.64
N MET A 82 0.66 6.63 11.27
CA MET A 82 1.44 7.71 11.90
C MET A 82 1.07 7.87 13.38
N ASP A 83 -0.22 7.86 13.71
CA ASP A 83 -0.69 7.94 15.10
C ASP A 83 -0.18 6.76 15.93
N ARG A 84 -0.30 5.52 15.40
CA ARG A 84 0.24 4.33 16.06
C ARG A 84 1.76 4.43 16.25
N PHE A 85 2.46 4.96 15.25
CA PHE A 85 3.91 5.15 15.33
C PHE A 85 4.28 6.16 16.41
N GLU A 86 3.57 7.28 16.52
CA GLU A 86 3.79 8.30 17.55
C GLU A 86 3.45 7.80 18.97
N ALA A 87 2.50 6.88 19.10
CA ALA A 87 2.14 6.26 20.37
C ALA A 87 3.15 5.20 20.89
N ILE A 88 4.21 4.88 20.14
CA ILE A 88 5.23 3.90 20.58
C ILE A 88 6.01 4.44 21.79
N GLU A 89 5.85 3.78 22.94
CA GLU A 89 6.67 4.04 24.13
C GLU A 89 8.11 3.58 23.92
N ASN A 90 9.08 4.33 24.46
CA ASN A 90 10.52 4.02 24.37
C ASN A 90 11.02 3.86 22.91
N LYS A 91 10.53 4.70 21.99
CA LYS A 91 10.90 4.70 20.58
C LYS A 91 12.43 4.79 20.39
N PRO A 92 13.07 3.86 19.65
CA PRO A 92 14.47 3.95 19.29
C PRO A 92 14.78 5.27 18.56
N ALA A 93 15.95 5.87 18.82
CA ALA A 93 16.32 7.18 18.27
C ALA A 93 16.49 7.17 16.74
N ASP A 94 16.70 6.00 16.15
CA ASP A 94 16.85 5.74 14.72
C ASP A 94 15.55 5.27 14.05
N LEU A 95 14.44 5.24 14.78
CA LEU A 95 13.14 4.89 14.22
C LEU A 95 12.54 6.10 13.49
N PHE A 96 12.19 5.92 12.22
CA PHE A 96 11.63 6.99 11.38
C PHE A 96 10.16 6.73 11.04
N SER A 97 9.35 7.79 11.11
CA SER A 97 7.99 7.80 10.58
C SER A 97 8.01 8.13 9.09
N ILE A 98 6.95 7.68 8.40
CA ILE A 98 6.53 8.25 7.13
C ILE A 98 6.23 9.75 7.37
N ARG A 99 6.61 10.61 6.42
CA ARG A 99 6.47 12.07 6.48
C ARG A 99 5.72 12.59 5.27
#